data_AF-A0A7X6XE62-F1
#
_entry.id   AF-A0A7X6XE62-F1
#
_cell.length_a   1.000
_cell.length_b   1.000
_cell.length_c   1.000
_cell.angle_alpha   90.00
_cell.angle_beta   90.00
_cell.angle_gamma   90.00
#
_symmetry.space_group_name_H-M   'P 1'
#
loop_
_entity.id
_entity.type
_entity.pdbx_description
1 polymer ?
#
loop_
_entity_poly.entity_id
_entity_poly.type
_entity_poly.pdbx_seq_one_letter_code
_entity_poly.pdbx_strand_id
1 'polypeptide(L)'
;MIELNNVLSEIGISKVKLAKYLGVSRQMIYNYLELDSLSKWPQEKRILLLKLLDIEDASEKALKSIKITSEYLENVESRLNQNVKDLSTQVFNYKNLTKEEQELLNDLIFLITEKFTEEKSKDTYYIFLYLYHVLQSIENVPEIKFIFAYLSKKTGFTQPLEFKFNETKQFILESIIFTAFNLYNNGGASRSKLVESHNRFVQEIENEKEEKLSRTQQLNTVRIQALKELGFTEINKNNASEVFAKIAEIESRKA
;
A
#
# COMPACT_ATOMS: atom_id res chain seq x y z
N MET A 1 -19.16 -20.97 -5.86
CA MET A 1 -18.81 -19.81 -5.00
C MET A 1 -19.70 -19.72 -3.76
N ILE A 2 -20.97 -20.13 -3.84
CA ILE A 2 -21.89 -20.22 -2.69
C ILE A 2 -21.27 -21.02 -1.52
N GLU A 3 -20.72 -22.19 -1.80
CA GLU A 3 -20.16 -23.11 -0.79
C GLU A 3 -18.94 -22.52 -0.09
N LEU A 4 -18.09 -21.81 -0.82
CA LEU A 4 -16.98 -21.07 -0.24
C LEU A 4 -17.46 -19.95 0.68
N ASN A 5 -18.49 -19.21 0.28
CA ASN A 5 -19.07 -18.15 1.09
C ASN A 5 -19.69 -18.71 2.38
N ASN A 6 -20.34 -19.88 2.30
CA ASN A 6 -20.88 -20.59 3.46
C ASN A 6 -19.77 -21.00 4.42
N VAL A 7 -18.71 -21.66 3.92
CA VAL A 7 -17.54 -22.05 4.72
C VAL A 7 -16.91 -20.84 5.40
N LEU A 8 -16.67 -19.74 4.67
CA LEU A 8 -16.09 -18.52 5.24
C LEU A 8 -17.00 -17.88 6.30
N SER A 9 -18.32 -17.98 6.13
CA SER A 9 -19.31 -17.49 7.09
C SER A 9 -19.36 -18.35 8.35
N GLU A 10 -19.31 -19.67 8.21
CA GLU A 10 -19.33 -20.62 9.33
C GLU A 10 -18.03 -20.57 10.16
N ILE A 11 -16.88 -20.30 9.51
CA ILE A 11 -15.62 -20.05 10.23
C ILE A 11 -15.63 -18.69 10.94
N GLY A 12 -16.52 -17.76 10.57
CA GLY A 12 -16.62 -16.44 11.20
C GLY A 12 -15.50 -15.46 10.81
N ILE A 13 -14.83 -15.67 9.67
CA ILE A 13 -13.75 -14.78 9.22
C ILE A 13 -14.34 -13.49 8.67
N SER A 14 -14.09 -12.37 9.35
CA SER A 14 -14.48 -11.06 8.82
C SER A 14 -13.80 -10.78 7.47
N LYS A 15 -14.51 -10.07 6.57
CA LYS A 15 -13.93 -9.62 5.27
C LYS A 15 -12.67 -8.76 5.47
N VAL A 16 -12.55 -8.11 6.62
CA VAL A 16 -11.36 -7.35 7.04
C VAL A 16 -10.15 -8.24 7.27
N LYS A 17 -10.30 -9.29 8.09
CA LYS A 17 -9.22 -10.25 8.37
C LYS A 17 -8.81 -10.98 7.09
N LEU A 18 -9.78 -11.36 6.27
CA LEU A 18 -9.52 -12.02 4.98
C LEU A 18 -8.75 -11.12 4.00
N ALA A 19 -9.13 -9.83 3.89
CA ALA A 19 -8.42 -8.85 3.06
C ALA A 19 -6.96 -8.69 3.48
N LYS A 20 -6.71 -8.61 4.79
CA LYS A 20 -5.36 -8.51 5.35
C LYS A 20 -4.53 -9.76 5.04
N TYR A 21 -5.10 -10.95 5.22
CA TYR A 21 -4.42 -12.22 4.93
C TYR A 21 -4.04 -12.35 3.44
N LEU A 22 -4.93 -11.93 2.54
CA LEU A 22 -4.71 -12.00 1.10
C LEU A 22 -3.88 -10.84 0.53
N GLY A 23 -3.59 -9.81 1.33
CA GLY A 23 -2.84 -8.63 0.89
C GLY A 23 -3.58 -7.84 -0.19
N VAL A 24 -4.90 -7.66 -0.04
CA VAL A 24 -5.75 -6.91 -0.97
C VAL A 24 -6.66 -5.94 -0.23
N SER A 25 -7.25 -4.98 -0.94
CA SER A 25 -8.22 -4.06 -0.34
C SER A 25 -9.52 -4.81 0.03
N ARG A 26 -10.29 -4.25 0.99
CA ARG A 26 -11.60 -4.81 1.35
C ARG A 26 -12.55 -4.87 0.15
N GLN A 27 -12.52 -3.86 -0.72
CA GLN A 27 -13.34 -3.82 -1.94
C GLN A 27 -13.01 -4.99 -2.87
N MET A 28 -11.72 -5.35 -2.99
CA MET A 28 -11.31 -6.49 -3.81
C MET A 28 -11.87 -7.81 -3.27
N ILE A 29 -11.99 -7.96 -1.95
CA ILE A 29 -12.64 -9.15 -1.37
C ILE A 29 -14.11 -9.22 -1.75
N TYR A 30 -14.85 -8.11 -1.72
CA TYR A 30 -16.24 -8.10 -2.19
C TYR A 30 -16.33 -8.48 -3.67
N ASN A 31 -15.53 -7.83 -4.52
CA ASN A 31 -15.48 -8.11 -5.94
C ASN A 31 -15.15 -9.58 -6.23
N TYR A 32 -14.19 -10.16 -5.49
CA TYR A 32 -13.77 -11.55 -5.67
C TYR A 32 -14.82 -12.56 -5.22
N LEU A 33 -15.55 -12.29 -4.15
CA LEU A 33 -16.58 -13.18 -3.63
C LEU A 33 -17.88 -13.12 -4.44
N GLU A 34 -18.06 -12.08 -5.25
CA GLU A 34 -19.14 -11.92 -6.24
C GLU A 34 -18.86 -12.64 -7.57
N LEU A 35 -17.62 -13.10 -7.81
CA LEU A 35 -17.29 -13.88 -9.02
C LEU A 35 -17.99 -15.24 -9.01
N ASP A 36 -18.19 -15.83 -10.19
CA ASP A 36 -18.86 -17.12 -10.34
C ASP A 36 -18.03 -18.30 -9.80
N SER A 37 -16.70 -18.19 -9.88
CA SER A 37 -15.77 -19.26 -9.53
C SER A 37 -14.46 -18.74 -8.94
N LEU A 38 -13.84 -19.56 -8.09
CA LEU A 38 -12.51 -19.29 -7.54
C LEU A 38 -11.42 -19.31 -8.62
N SER A 39 -11.66 -19.96 -9.77
CA SER A 39 -10.72 -19.96 -10.89
C SER A 39 -10.47 -18.57 -11.47
N LYS A 40 -11.43 -17.64 -11.32
CA LYS A 40 -11.32 -16.23 -11.74
C LYS A 40 -10.51 -15.36 -10.79
N TRP A 41 -10.17 -15.85 -9.59
CA TRP A 41 -9.27 -15.14 -8.68
C TRP A 41 -7.85 -15.15 -9.24
N PRO A 42 -7.03 -14.11 -8.95
CA PRO A 42 -5.60 -14.17 -9.23
C PRO A 42 -4.99 -15.41 -8.57
N GLN A 43 -4.13 -16.11 -9.33
CA GLN A 43 -3.59 -17.41 -8.93
C GLN A 43 -2.95 -17.39 -7.54
N GLU A 44 -2.16 -16.36 -7.23
CA GLU A 44 -1.53 -16.15 -5.92
C GLU A 44 -2.57 -16.09 -4.79
N LYS A 45 -3.65 -15.33 -4.97
CA LYS A 45 -4.70 -15.13 -3.95
C LYS A 45 -5.55 -16.38 -3.75
N ARG A 46 -5.79 -17.12 -4.84
CA ARG A 46 -6.41 -18.45 -4.78
C ARG A 46 -5.58 -19.41 -3.95
N ILE A 47 -4.28 -19.51 -4.21
CA ILE A 47 -3.37 -20.40 -3.46
C ILE A 47 -3.36 -20.05 -1.98
N LEU A 48 -3.31 -18.75 -1.64
CA LEU A 48 -3.40 -18.30 -0.25
C LEU A 48 -4.72 -18.72 0.41
N LEU A 49 -5.85 -18.55 -0.27
CA LEU A 49 -7.15 -18.96 0.26
C LEU A 49 -7.26 -20.48 0.47
N LEU A 50 -6.75 -21.28 -0.47
CA LEU A 50 -6.73 -22.74 -0.32
C LEU A 50 -5.85 -23.17 0.86
N LYS A 51 -4.69 -22.51 1.04
CA LYS A 51 -3.82 -22.70 2.21
C LYS A 51 -4.50 -22.30 3.52
N LEU A 52 -5.30 -21.24 3.52
CA LEU A 52 -6.07 -20.80 4.69
C LEU A 52 -7.10 -21.86 5.11
N LEU A 53 -7.79 -22.44 4.12
CA LEU A 53 -8.84 -23.44 4.31
C LEU A 53 -8.31 -24.87 4.47
N ASP A 54 -7.01 -25.08 4.22
CA ASP A 54 -6.32 -26.37 4.31
C ASP A 54 -6.86 -27.42 3.32
N ILE A 55 -7.01 -27.00 2.06
CA ILE A 55 -7.51 -27.83 0.97
C ILE A 55 -6.60 -27.74 -0.25
N GLU A 56 -6.49 -28.83 -0.99
CA GLU A 56 -5.61 -28.90 -2.18
C GLU A 56 -6.25 -28.25 -3.42
N ASP A 57 -7.58 -28.30 -3.53
CA ASP A 57 -8.30 -27.73 -4.65
C ASP A 57 -9.61 -27.05 -4.22
N ALA A 58 -10.14 -26.23 -5.13
CA ALA A 58 -11.40 -25.51 -4.92
C ALA A 58 -12.62 -26.34 -5.36
N SER A 59 -12.49 -27.67 -5.42
CA SER A 59 -13.59 -28.53 -5.87
C SER A 59 -14.73 -28.49 -4.85
N GLU A 60 -15.96 -28.66 -5.35
CA GLU A 60 -17.14 -28.66 -4.49
C GLU A 60 -17.09 -29.80 -3.45
N LYS A 61 -16.42 -30.91 -3.78
CA LYS A 61 -16.18 -32.03 -2.86
C LYS A 61 -15.19 -31.65 -1.76
N ALA A 62 -14.09 -30.97 -2.09
CA ALA A 62 -13.12 -30.51 -1.10
C ALA A 62 -13.75 -29.52 -0.13
N LEU A 63 -14.49 -28.52 -0.63
CA LEU A 63 -15.18 -27.54 0.21
C LEU A 63 -16.23 -28.18 1.14
N LYS A 64 -17.00 -29.17 0.66
CA LYS A 64 -17.98 -29.90 1.48
C LYS A 64 -17.35 -30.86 2.49
N SER A 65 -16.09 -31.26 2.27
CA SER A 65 -15.37 -32.16 3.17
C SER A 65 -14.81 -31.45 4.41
N ILE A 66 -14.80 -30.11 4.42
CA ILE A 66 -14.35 -29.31 5.56
C ILE A 66 -15.33 -29.53 6.73
N LYS A 67 -14.83 -30.18 7.79
CA LYS A 67 -15.55 -30.29 9.06
C LYS A 67 -15.11 -29.15 9.98
N ILE A 68 -16.02 -28.24 10.26
CA ILE A 68 -15.75 -27.09 11.13
C ILE A 68 -15.84 -27.55 12.58
N THR A 69 -14.71 -28.02 13.11
CA THR A 69 -14.51 -28.36 14.52
C THR A 69 -13.81 -27.20 15.25
N SER A 70 -13.82 -27.20 16.59
CA SER A 70 -13.08 -26.20 17.37
C SER A 70 -11.58 -26.20 17.02
N GLU A 71 -10.99 -27.38 16.82
CA GLU A 71 -9.59 -27.52 16.38
C GLU A 71 -9.35 -26.93 14.98
N TYR A 72 -10.30 -27.11 14.05
CA TYR A 72 -10.21 -26.49 12.73
C TYR A 72 -10.28 -24.95 12.81
N LEU A 73 -11.17 -24.40 13.65
CA LEU A 73 -11.28 -22.95 13.87
C LEU A 73 -9.99 -22.36 14.46
N GLU A 74 -9.41 -23.02 15.46
CA GLU A 74 -8.12 -22.63 16.05
C GLU A 74 -6.99 -22.64 15.01
N ASN A 75 -6.95 -23.66 14.15
CA ASN A 75 -5.97 -23.77 13.08
C ASN A 75 -6.16 -22.71 12.00
N VAL A 76 -7.39 -22.39 11.61
CA VAL A 76 -7.67 -21.29 10.67
C VAL A 76 -7.31 -19.95 11.28
N GLU A 77 -7.62 -19.70 12.55
CA GLU A 77 -7.21 -18.47 13.24
C GLU A 77 -5.68 -18.38 13.37
N SER A 78 -5.00 -19.48 13.65
CA SER A 78 -3.54 -19.57 13.62
C SER A 78 -2.99 -19.19 12.23
N ARG A 79 -3.55 -19.74 11.14
CA ARG A 79 -3.16 -19.41 9.76
C ARG A 79 -3.45 -17.95 9.38
N LEU A 80 -4.59 -17.38 9.79
CA LEU A 80 -4.88 -15.95 9.62
C LEU A 80 -3.83 -15.07 10.30
N ASN A 81 -3.32 -15.54 11.45
CA ASN A 81 -2.31 -14.87 12.25
C ASN A 81 -0.87 -15.27 11.89
N GLN A 82 -0.63 -16.25 11.00
CA GLN A 82 0.71 -16.62 10.54
C GLN A 82 1.38 -15.49 9.74
N ASN A 83 0.63 -14.63 9.05
CA ASN A 83 1.19 -13.39 8.47
C ASN A 83 1.62 -12.35 9.53
N VAL A 84 1.30 -12.59 10.81
CA VAL A 84 1.79 -11.80 11.97
C VAL A 84 2.89 -12.56 12.73
N LYS A 85 2.98 -13.89 12.55
CA LYS A 85 3.95 -14.77 13.20
C LYS A 85 4.74 -15.58 12.16
N ASP A 86 5.60 -14.88 11.42
CA ASP A 86 6.96 -15.31 11.06
C ASP A 86 7.62 -14.27 10.14
N LEU A 87 7.96 -13.11 10.72
CA LEU A 87 8.96 -12.21 10.14
C LEU A 87 10.39 -12.77 10.27
N SER A 88 10.56 -13.84 11.04
CA SER A 88 11.82 -14.53 11.35
C SER A 88 12.40 -15.32 10.17
N THR A 89 11.60 -15.63 9.13
CA THR A 89 12.02 -16.47 7.99
C THR A 89 12.11 -15.73 6.66
N GLN A 90 11.74 -14.45 6.58
CA GLN A 90 12.09 -13.63 5.42
C GLN A 90 13.57 -13.24 5.50
N VAL A 91 14.43 -14.09 4.97
CA VAL A 91 15.82 -13.72 4.70
C VAL A 91 15.80 -12.65 3.62
N PHE A 92 16.03 -11.38 4.01
CA PHE A 92 16.23 -10.30 3.06
C PHE A 92 17.32 -10.71 2.06
N ASN A 93 17.00 -10.67 0.76
CA ASN A 93 17.94 -11.09 -0.26
C ASN A 93 18.92 -9.96 -0.56
N TYR A 94 20.02 -9.92 0.20
CA TYR A 94 21.09 -8.92 0.05
C TYR A 94 21.95 -9.10 -1.21
N LYS A 95 21.75 -10.16 -2.02
CA LYS A 95 22.65 -10.52 -3.13
C LYS A 95 22.82 -9.45 -4.21
N ASN A 96 21.88 -8.52 -4.31
CA ASN A 96 21.90 -7.46 -5.30
C ASN A 96 22.39 -6.11 -4.75
N LEU A 97 22.80 -6.05 -3.48
CA LEU A 97 23.25 -4.83 -2.82
C LEU A 97 24.78 -4.79 -2.72
N THR A 98 25.37 -3.60 -2.82
CA THR A 98 26.79 -3.41 -2.52
C THR A 98 27.08 -3.62 -1.03
N LYS A 99 28.35 -3.72 -0.64
CA LYS A 99 28.72 -3.89 0.76
C LYS A 99 28.25 -2.68 1.60
N GLU A 100 28.44 -1.48 1.07
CA GLU A 100 28.05 -0.24 1.73
C GLU A 100 26.52 -0.15 1.91
N GLU A 101 25.75 -0.60 0.91
CA GLU A 101 24.28 -0.67 0.99
C GLU A 101 23.80 -1.69 2.02
N GLN A 102 24.48 -2.84 2.12
CA GLN A 102 24.17 -3.87 3.12
C GLN A 102 24.48 -3.39 4.54
N GLU A 103 25.63 -2.75 4.74
CA GLU A 103 26.01 -2.15 6.02
C GLU A 103 24.99 -1.11 6.46
N LEU A 104 24.65 -0.16 5.58
CA LEU A 104 23.65 0.86 5.87
C LEU A 104 22.28 0.26 6.23
N LEU A 105 21.84 -0.77 5.51
CA LEU A 105 20.55 -1.42 5.78
C LEU A 105 20.55 -2.13 7.14
N ASN A 106 21.64 -2.81 7.49
CA ASN A 106 21.79 -3.44 8.80
C ASN A 106 21.79 -2.42 9.94
N ASP A 107 22.49 -1.30 9.77
CA ASP A 107 22.53 -0.21 10.76
C ASP A 107 21.13 0.40 10.95
N LEU A 108 20.38 0.60 9.87
CA LEU A 108 18.99 1.07 9.94
C LEU A 108 18.09 0.08 10.69
N ILE A 109 18.20 -1.22 10.39
CA ILE A 109 17.42 -2.26 11.10
C ILE A 109 17.76 -2.24 12.59
N PHE A 110 19.04 -2.15 12.94
CA PHE A 110 19.49 -2.08 14.33
C PHE A 110 18.89 -0.87 15.04
N LEU A 111 19.02 0.34 14.48
CA LEU A 111 18.49 1.58 15.05
C LEU A 111 16.97 1.53 15.22
N ILE A 112 16.25 1.02 14.23
CA ILE A 112 14.79 0.87 14.30
C ILE A 112 14.42 -0.12 15.42
N THR A 113 15.16 -1.23 15.52
CA THR A 113 14.93 -2.27 16.54
C THR A 113 15.11 -1.70 17.93
N GLU A 114 16.21 -0.99 18.19
CA GLU A 114 16.51 -0.33 19.46
C GLU A 114 15.38 0.62 19.89
N LYS A 115 14.82 1.40 18.96
CA LYS A 115 13.68 2.28 19.23
C LYS A 115 12.42 1.54 19.62
N PHE A 116 12.20 0.34 19.08
CA PHE A 116 11.04 -0.49 19.41
C PHE A 116 11.20 -1.32 20.69
N THR A 117 12.43 -1.54 21.15
CA THR A 117 12.73 -2.36 22.33
C THR A 117 13.07 -1.51 23.56
N GLU A 118 14.10 -0.66 23.44
CA GLU A 118 14.73 0.03 24.57
C GLU A 118 14.18 1.45 24.75
N GLU A 119 13.89 2.16 23.66
CA GLU A 119 13.45 3.56 23.69
C GLU A 119 11.97 3.76 23.29
N LYS A 120 11.14 2.76 23.56
CA LYS A 120 9.74 2.76 23.13
C LYS A 120 8.92 3.81 23.88
N SER A 121 8.34 4.73 23.13
CA SER A 121 7.34 5.70 23.60
C SER A 121 5.96 5.37 23.01
N LYS A 122 4.92 6.11 23.45
CA LYS A 122 3.56 5.98 22.91
C LYS A 122 3.49 6.30 21.41
N ASP A 123 4.40 7.16 20.94
CA ASP A 123 4.37 7.68 19.57
C ASP A 123 5.34 6.94 18.64
N THR A 124 6.25 6.12 19.19
CA THR A 124 7.29 5.39 18.42
C THR A 124 6.72 4.66 17.22
N TYR A 125 5.59 3.97 17.39
CA TYR A 125 4.93 3.27 16.27
C TYR A 125 4.55 4.22 15.12
N TYR A 126 3.96 5.37 15.43
CA TYR A 126 3.51 6.31 14.42
C TYR A 126 4.67 7.02 13.71
N ILE A 127 5.76 7.30 14.43
CA ILE A 127 7.00 7.86 13.84
C ILE A 127 7.50 6.95 12.73
N PHE A 128 7.65 5.65 13.00
CA PHE A 128 8.14 4.69 12.01
C PHE A 128 7.10 4.32 10.94
N LEU A 129 5.81 4.35 11.26
CA LEU A 129 4.74 4.21 10.27
C LEU A 129 4.80 5.35 9.23
N TYR A 130 5.03 6.58 9.67
CA TYR A 130 5.16 7.72 8.76
C TYR A 130 6.46 7.64 7.96
N LEU A 131 7.57 7.21 8.56
CA LEU A 131 8.80 6.93 7.81
C LEU A 131 8.55 5.89 6.70
N TYR A 132 7.84 4.81 7.01
CA TYR A 132 7.46 3.80 6.03
C TYR A 132 6.64 4.39 4.86
N HIS A 133 5.61 5.20 5.14
CA HIS A 133 4.84 5.86 4.08
C HIS A 133 5.69 6.82 3.23
N VAL A 134 6.64 7.53 3.85
CA VAL A 134 7.58 8.41 3.14
C VAL A 134 8.47 7.59 2.21
N LEU A 135 9.04 6.47 2.68
CA LEU A 135 9.87 5.58 1.86
C LEU A 135 9.11 5.07 0.62
N GLN A 136 7.83 4.71 0.78
CA GLN A 136 6.96 4.30 -0.34
C GLN A 136 6.68 5.43 -1.34
N SER A 137 6.87 6.68 -0.93
CA SER A 137 6.49 7.86 -1.71
C SER A 137 7.70 8.54 -2.37
N ILE A 138 8.93 8.10 -2.13
CA ILE A 138 10.16 8.75 -2.63
C ILE A 138 10.16 8.93 -4.15
N GLU A 139 9.67 7.93 -4.89
CA GLU A 139 9.62 7.99 -6.36
C GLU A 139 8.53 8.95 -6.87
N ASN A 140 7.44 9.09 -6.12
CA ASN A 140 6.30 9.90 -6.50
C ASN A 140 6.46 11.37 -6.08
N VAL A 141 7.22 11.63 -5.01
CA VAL A 141 7.44 12.96 -4.44
C VAL A 141 8.96 13.22 -4.39
N PRO A 142 9.55 13.72 -5.49
CA PRO A 142 10.99 13.87 -5.61
C PRO A 142 11.61 14.83 -4.59
N GLU A 143 10.81 15.69 -3.97
CA GLU A 143 11.20 16.63 -2.91
C GLU A 143 11.62 15.92 -1.62
N ILE A 144 11.15 14.70 -1.35
CA ILE A 144 11.48 13.95 -0.12
C ILE A 144 12.99 13.81 0.07
N LYS A 145 13.74 13.51 -1.00
CA LYS A 145 15.21 13.35 -0.91
C LYS A 145 15.92 14.65 -0.53
N PHE A 146 15.39 15.80 -0.93
CA PHE A 146 15.92 17.10 -0.55
C PHE A 146 15.63 17.41 0.93
N ILE A 147 14.46 17.00 1.44
CA ILE A 147 14.13 17.09 2.88
C ILE A 147 15.12 16.22 3.69
N PHE A 148 15.41 15.01 3.23
CA PHE A 148 16.41 14.15 3.87
C PHE A 148 17.81 14.76 3.87
N ALA A 149 18.25 15.34 2.75
CA ALA A 149 19.52 16.05 2.68
C ALA A 149 19.56 17.23 3.67
N TYR A 150 18.50 18.04 3.73
CA TYR A 150 18.37 19.13 4.70
C TYR A 150 18.55 18.63 6.14
N LEU A 151 17.81 17.58 6.52
CA LEU A 151 17.85 17.03 7.88
C LEU A 151 19.25 16.49 8.21
N SER A 152 19.87 15.76 7.29
CA SER A 152 21.24 15.23 7.45
C SER A 152 22.27 16.34 7.66
N LYS A 153 22.17 17.44 6.91
CA LYS A 153 23.02 18.64 7.09
C LYS A 153 22.75 19.32 8.43
N LYS A 154 21.47 19.51 8.78
CA LYS A 154 21.07 20.17 10.03
C LYS A 154 21.56 19.43 11.27
N THR A 155 21.62 18.09 11.22
CA THR A 155 22.14 17.26 12.31
C THR A 155 23.65 17.05 12.24
N GLY A 156 24.34 17.60 11.24
CA GLY A 156 25.80 17.57 11.13
C GLY A 156 26.38 16.29 10.50
N PHE A 157 25.55 15.38 9.97
CA PHE A 157 26.03 14.16 9.28
C PHE A 157 26.52 14.44 7.86
N THR A 158 26.10 15.56 7.26
CA THR A 158 26.50 15.97 5.91
C THR A 158 26.98 17.41 5.91
N GLN A 159 27.99 17.73 5.09
CA GLN A 159 28.50 19.10 5.02
C GLN A 159 27.47 20.06 4.39
N PRO A 160 27.38 21.32 4.84
CA PRO A 160 26.35 22.26 4.38
C PRO A 160 26.32 22.49 2.86
N LEU A 161 27.49 22.52 2.22
CA LEU A 161 27.66 22.79 0.79
C LEU A 161 27.73 21.52 -0.08
N GLU A 162 27.38 20.36 0.48
CA GLU A 162 27.33 19.11 -0.28
C GLU A 162 25.96 18.94 -0.97
N PHE A 163 25.97 18.79 -2.29
CA PHE A 163 24.77 18.58 -3.10
C PHE A 163 24.92 17.28 -3.91
N LYS A 164 24.18 16.23 -3.52
CA LYS A 164 24.20 14.91 -4.17
C LYS A 164 23.07 14.71 -5.18
N PHE A 165 22.13 15.66 -5.24
CA PHE A 165 20.99 15.63 -6.17
C PHE A 165 21.03 16.82 -7.12
N ASN A 166 19.87 17.28 -7.61
CA ASN A 166 19.81 18.52 -8.38
C ASN A 166 20.12 19.71 -7.45
N GLU A 167 21.31 20.28 -7.58
CA GLU A 167 21.83 21.35 -6.73
C GLU A 167 20.87 22.53 -6.60
N THR A 168 20.37 23.06 -7.72
CA THR A 168 19.46 24.22 -7.70
C THR A 168 18.16 23.93 -6.94
N LYS A 169 17.49 22.81 -7.25
CA LYS A 169 16.23 22.45 -6.57
C LYS A 169 16.46 22.11 -5.09
N GLN A 170 17.55 21.42 -4.80
CA GLN A 170 17.94 21.07 -3.43
C GLN A 170 18.20 22.32 -2.61
N PHE A 171 19.02 23.25 -3.13
CA PHE A 171 19.32 24.54 -2.48
C PHE A 171 18.04 25.35 -2.19
N ILE A 172 17.13 25.46 -3.17
CA ILE A 172 15.88 26.19 -3.01
C ILE A 172 15.05 25.57 -1.87
N LEU A 173 14.83 24.27 -1.90
CA LEU A 173 13.98 23.62 -0.90
C LEU A 173 14.62 23.60 0.49
N GLU A 174 15.92 23.36 0.60
CA GLU A 174 16.68 23.47 1.87
C GLU A 174 16.50 24.87 2.50
N SER A 175 16.56 25.92 1.69
CA SER A 175 16.39 27.31 2.13
C SER A 175 14.96 27.61 2.61
N ILE A 176 13.95 27.08 1.90
CA ILE A 176 12.54 27.19 2.30
C ILE A 176 12.31 26.48 3.64
N ILE A 177 12.82 25.26 3.78
CA ILE A 177 12.67 24.47 5.02
C ILE A 177 13.37 25.17 6.18
N PHE A 178 14.58 25.70 5.98
CA PHE A 178 15.28 26.49 7.01
C PHE A 178 14.44 27.67 7.49
N THR A 179 13.84 28.41 6.55
CA THR A 179 12.94 29.54 6.86
C THR A 179 11.72 29.07 7.64
N ALA A 180 11.09 27.95 7.25
CA ALA A 180 9.95 27.38 7.94
C ALA A 180 10.29 26.96 9.38
N PHE A 181 11.45 26.34 9.62
CA PHE A 181 11.92 26.00 10.97
C PHE A 181 12.15 27.23 11.83
N ASN A 182 12.75 28.29 11.27
CA ASN A 182 12.94 29.54 12.01
C ASN A 182 11.61 30.19 12.37
N LEU A 183 10.63 30.18 11.47
CA LEU A 183 9.29 30.68 11.75
C LEU A 183 8.59 29.88 12.86
N TYR A 184 8.72 28.55 12.82
CA TYR A 184 8.15 27.65 13.83
C TYR A 184 8.79 27.88 15.22
N ASN A 185 10.12 27.90 15.29
CA ASN A 185 10.85 28.04 16.56
C ASN A 185 10.72 29.44 17.19
N ASN A 186 10.65 30.49 16.36
CA ASN A 186 10.64 31.88 16.81
C ASN A 186 9.24 32.52 16.83
N GLY A 187 8.17 31.75 16.58
CA GLY A 187 6.78 32.20 16.75
C GLY A 187 6.28 33.21 15.71
N GLY A 188 6.72 33.11 14.46
CA GLY A 188 6.57 34.18 13.46
C GLY A 188 5.20 34.33 12.77
N ALA A 189 4.25 33.41 12.96
CA ALA A 189 2.96 33.43 12.26
C ALA A 189 1.78 33.59 13.22
N SER A 190 0.81 34.45 12.87
CA SER A 190 -0.42 34.60 13.65
C SER A 190 -1.25 33.32 13.61
N ARG A 191 -1.91 33.00 14.73
CA ARG A 191 -2.78 31.81 14.84
C ARG A 191 -3.83 31.75 13.73
N SER A 192 -4.41 32.89 13.35
CA SER A 192 -5.39 33.00 12.26
C SER A 192 -4.83 32.54 10.91
N LYS A 193 -3.63 32.99 10.54
CA LYS A 193 -2.96 32.60 9.29
C LYS A 193 -2.58 31.12 9.28
N LEU A 194 -2.17 30.57 10.43
CA LEU A 194 -1.88 29.15 10.57
C LEU A 194 -3.12 28.28 10.36
N VAL A 195 -4.26 28.67 10.94
CA VAL A 195 -5.53 27.95 10.73
C VAL A 195 -5.96 28.01 9.26
N GLU A 196 -5.89 29.17 8.62
CA GLU A 196 -6.23 29.30 7.19
C GLU A 196 -5.31 28.46 6.30
N SER A 197 -4.00 28.47 6.57
CA SER A 197 -3.04 27.63 5.84
C SER A 197 -3.32 26.13 6.04
N HIS A 198 -3.67 25.73 7.26
CA HIS A 198 -4.00 24.34 7.56
C HIS A 198 -5.30 23.89 6.87
N ASN A 199 -6.32 24.75 6.83
CA ASN A 199 -7.57 24.46 6.12
C ASN A 199 -7.34 24.25 4.62
N ARG A 200 -6.48 25.08 3.99
CA ARG A 200 -6.10 24.89 2.58
C ARG A 200 -5.39 23.55 2.35
N PHE A 201 -4.46 23.19 3.23
CA PHE A 201 -3.79 21.89 3.19
C PHE A 201 -4.78 20.72 3.28
N VAL A 202 -5.76 20.79 4.19
CA VAL A 202 -6.81 19.75 4.30
C VAL A 202 -7.64 19.67 3.02
N GLN A 203 -8.08 20.82 2.48
CA GLN A 203 -8.85 20.89 1.25
C GLN A 203 -8.10 20.32 0.05
N GLU A 204 -6.81 20.61 -0.09
CA GLU A 204 -5.99 20.06 -1.18
C GLU A 204 -5.94 18.53 -1.12
N ILE A 205 -5.75 17.94 0.06
CA ILE A 205 -5.76 16.48 0.24
C ILE A 205 -7.11 15.88 -0.12
N GLU A 206 -8.20 16.51 0.31
CA GLU A 206 -9.56 16.04 0.02
C GLU A 206 -9.86 16.11 -1.49
N ASN A 207 -9.50 17.21 -2.14
CA ASN A 207 -9.66 17.39 -3.58
C ASN A 207 -8.85 16.35 -4.37
N GLU A 208 -7.60 16.09 -4.01
CA GLU A 208 -6.79 15.06 -4.68
C GLU A 208 -7.41 13.65 -4.53
N LYS A 209 -8.00 13.36 -3.37
CA LYS A 209 -8.68 12.09 -3.12
C LYS A 209 -9.94 11.96 -3.97
N GLU A 210 -10.72 13.04 -4.06
CA GLU A 210 -11.90 13.11 -4.93
C GLU A 210 -11.54 12.99 -6.41
N GLU A 211 -10.48 13.65 -6.86
CA GLU A 211 -9.99 13.53 -8.23
C GLU A 211 -9.57 12.11 -8.57
N LYS A 212 -8.81 11.44 -7.69
CA LYS A 212 -8.41 10.03 -7.88
C LYS A 212 -9.62 9.10 -7.92
N LEU A 213 -10.61 9.32 -7.06
CA LEU A 213 -11.87 8.58 -7.06
C LEU A 213 -12.66 8.80 -8.36
N SER A 214 -12.79 10.06 -8.78
CA SER A 214 -13.47 10.45 -10.02
C SER A 214 -12.80 9.86 -11.25
N ARG A 215 -11.46 9.95 -11.37
CA ARG A 215 -10.69 9.31 -12.44
C ARG A 215 -10.89 7.79 -12.47
N THR A 216 -10.93 7.14 -11.31
CA THR A 216 -11.19 5.70 -11.22
C THR A 216 -12.61 5.35 -11.70
N GLN A 217 -13.61 6.16 -11.36
CA GLN A 217 -14.99 6.00 -11.84
C GLN A 217 -15.10 6.25 -13.35
N GLN A 218 -14.43 7.28 -13.87
CA GLN A 218 -14.36 7.56 -15.31
C GLN A 218 -13.73 6.39 -16.07
N LEU A 219 -12.57 5.91 -15.63
CA LEU A 219 -11.89 4.76 -16.23
C LEU A 219 -12.76 3.50 -16.19
N ASN A 220 -13.46 3.24 -15.09
CA ASN A 220 -14.40 2.11 -15.00
C ASN A 220 -15.59 2.27 -15.96
N THR A 221 -16.11 3.49 -16.12
CA THR A 221 -17.21 3.77 -17.05
C THR A 221 -16.77 3.55 -18.49
N VAL A 222 -15.61 4.08 -18.87
CA VAL A 222 -15.03 3.89 -20.21
C VAL A 222 -14.72 2.41 -20.46
N ARG A 223 -14.19 1.70 -19.46
CA ARG A 223 -13.96 0.25 -19.54
C ARG A 223 -15.25 -0.53 -19.81
N ILE A 224 -16.33 -0.23 -19.08
CA ILE A 224 -17.64 -0.90 -19.28
C ILE A 224 -18.16 -0.59 -20.69
N GLN A 225 -18.02 0.65 -21.16
CA GLN A 225 -18.42 1.04 -22.51
C GLN A 225 -17.61 0.30 -23.58
N ALA A 226 -16.28 0.21 -23.43
CA ALA A 226 -15.40 -0.50 -24.35
C ALA A 226 -15.76 -1.99 -24.44
N LEU A 227 -15.99 -2.65 -23.30
CA LEU A 227 -16.43 -4.03 -23.24
C LEU A 227 -17.78 -4.23 -23.95
N LYS A 228 -18.75 -3.32 -23.72
CA LYS A 228 -20.06 -3.35 -24.37
C LYS A 228 -19.97 -3.16 -25.89
N GLU A 229 -19.17 -2.20 -26.37
CA GLU A 229 -18.98 -1.94 -27.80
C GLU A 229 -18.30 -3.12 -28.52
N LEU A 230 -17.42 -3.85 -27.83
CA LEU A 230 -16.73 -5.03 -28.36
C LEU A 230 -17.48 -6.35 -28.11
N GLY A 231 -18.61 -6.32 -27.40
CA GLY A 231 -19.38 -7.52 -27.07
C GLY A 231 -18.71 -8.46 -26.04
N PHE A 232 -17.76 -7.96 -25.25
CA PHE A 232 -17.08 -8.72 -24.20
C PHE A 232 -17.71 -8.46 -22.83
N THR A 233 -17.67 -9.46 -21.94
CA THR A 233 -18.15 -9.35 -20.55
C THR A 233 -17.03 -9.02 -19.57
N GLU A 234 -15.80 -9.44 -19.86
CA GLU A 234 -14.63 -9.19 -19.02
C GLU A 234 -13.33 -9.09 -19.85
N ILE A 235 -12.30 -8.50 -19.25
CA ILE A 235 -10.95 -8.45 -19.83
C ILE A 235 -10.20 -9.73 -19.47
N ASN A 236 -9.63 -10.39 -20.46
CA ASN A 236 -8.75 -11.55 -20.34
C ASN A 236 -7.52 -11.38 -21.25
N LYS A 237 -6.59 -12.33 -21.21
CA LYS A 237 -5.33 -12.23 -21.98
C LYS A 237 -5.52 -12.14 -23.50
N ASN A 238 -6.65 -12.63 -24.02
CA ASN A 238 -6.90 -12.69 -25.46
C ASN A 238 -7.53 -11.40 -25.99
N ASN A 239 -8.30 -10.67 -25.17
CA ASN A 239 -8.99 -9.43 -25.58
C ASN A 239 -8.40 -8.16 -24.95
N ALA A 240 -7.43 -8.26 -24.03
CA ALA A 240 -6.85 -7.11 -23.32
C ALA A 240 -6.35 -6.02 -24.26
N SER A 241 -5.55 -6.36 -25.28
CA SER A 241 -5.01 -5.37 -26.22
C SER A 241 -6.11 -4.64 -27.00
N GLU A 242 -7.15 -5.35 -27.41
CA GLU A 242 -8.28 -4.78 -28.15
C GLU A 242 -9.15 -3.89 -27.26
N VAL A 243 -9.44 -4.34 -26.03
CA VAL A 243 -10.20 -3.56 -25.05
C VAL A 243 -9.42 -2.29 -24.64
N PHE A 244 -8.10 -2.36 -24.45
CA PHE A 244 -7.30 -1.17 -24.15
C PHE A 244 -7.22 -0.19 -25.33
N ALA A 245 -7.09 -0.69 -26.56
CA ALA A 245 -7.16 0.16 -27.75
C ALA A 245 -8.53 0.84 -27.86
N LYS A 246 -9.60 0.13 -27.53
CA LYS A 246 -10.97 0.66 -27.54
C LYS A 246 -11.21 1.69 -26.43
N ILE A 247 -10.64 1.49 -25.24
CA ILE A 247 -10.65 2.49 -24.16
C ILE A 247 -9.98 3.78 -24.65
N ALA A 248 -8.78 3.68 -25.23
CA ALA A 248 -8.06 4.85 -25.76
C ALA A 248 -8.83 5.57 -26.88
N GLU A 249 -9.52 4.82 -27.76
CA GLU A 249 -10.40 5.39 -28.78
C GLU A 249 -11.62 6.13 -28.18
N ILE A 250 -12.25 5.56 -27.15
CA ILE A 250 -13.40 6.20 -26.49
C ILE A 250 -12.96 7.47 -25.74
N GLU A 251 -11.77 7.46 -25.13
CA GLU A 251 -11.20 8.64 -24.48
C GLU A 251 -10.88 9.75 -25.48
N SER A 252 -10.35 9.41 -26.67
CA SER A 252 -10.04 10.41 -27.71
C SER A 252 -11.30 11.03 -28.34
N ARG A 253 -12.44 10.33 -28.36
CA ARG A 253 -13.73 10.89 -28.79
C ARG A 253 -14.31 11.92 -27.82
N LYS A 254 -13.87 11.92 -26.56
CA LYS A 254 -14.36 12.82 -25.50
C LYS A 254 -13.45 14.03 -25.26
N ALA A 255 -12.25 14.03 -25.85
CA ALA A 255 -11.31 15.16 -25.85
C ALA A 255 -11.65 16.15 -26.97
#